data_AF-A0A943X3E3-F1
#
_entry.id   AF-A0A943X3E3-F1
#
_cell.length_a   1.000
_cell.length_b   1.000
_cell.length_c   1.000
_cell.angle_alpha   90.00
_cell.angle_beta   90.00
_cell.angle_gamma   90.00
#
_symmetry.space_group_name_H-M   'P 1'
#
loop_
_entity.id
_entity.type
_entity.pdbx_description
1 polymer ?
#
loop_
_entity_poly.entity_id
_entity_poly.type
_entity_poly.pdbx_seq_one_letter_code
_entity_poly.pdbx_strand_id
1 'polypeptide(L)'
;MKRFLSIVFLYALLCGCSAENEQTSVDEIKIYGYEVMSEENYEPITITEKMEIKEISELAGDISEYKKAEELYEGMNSIWIDFGDGTILGMYDDVDYGNICEYVGEPHGEPYYEIPDGLREKALELLEKSK
;
A
#
# COMPACT_ATOMS: atom_id res chain seq x y z
N MET A 1 13.59 -62.08 -32.96
CA MET A 1 12.40 -61.19 -33.01
C MET A 1 11.60 -61.37 -31.73
N LYS A 2 11.69 -60.43 -30.79
CA LYS A 2 10.81 -60.32 -29.62
C LYS A 2 10.23 -58.91 -29.65
N ARG A 3 8.90 -58.81 -29.78
CA ARG A 3 8.12 -57.58 -29.60
C ARG A 3 8.02 -57.30 -28.10
N PHE A 4 8.01 -56.02 -27.71
CA PHE A 4 7.11 -55.38 -26.73
C PHE A 4 7.63 -53.96 -26.50
N LEU A 5 6.92 -52.98 -27.07
CA LEU A 5 7.12 -51.55 -26.87
C LEU A 5 5.99 -51.10 -25.91
N SER A 6 6.34 -50.60 -24.73
CA SER A 6 5.38 -50.15 -23.73
C SER A 6 5.25 -48.63 -23.71
N ILE A 7 4.00 -48.18 -23.90
CA ILE A 7 3.26 -47.18 -23.09
C ILE A 7 3.82 -45.74 -23.11
N VAL A 8 3.27 -44.84 -23.93
CA VAL A 8 2.15 -43.90 -23.63
C VAL A 8 2.48 -42.89 -22.52
N PHE A 9 2.61 -41.62 -22.91
CA PHE A 9 2.04 -40.52 -22.16
C PHE A 9 1.37 -39.53 -23.13
N LEU A 10 0.10 -39.31 -22.86
CA LEU A 10 -0.88 -38.48 -23.56
C LEU A 10 -1.09 -37.21 -22.73
N TYR A 11 -1.72 -36.19 -23.34
CA TYR A 11 -2.18 -34.91 -22.76
C TYR A 11 -1.10 -33.83 -22.60
N ALA A 12 -1.32 -32.54 -22.86
CA ALA A 12 -2.40 -31.72 -23.42
C ALA A 12 -1.75 -30.31 -23.56
N LEU A 13 -1.93 -29.57 -24.66
CA LEU A 13 -2.91 -28.47 -24.74
C LEU A 13 -2.84 -27.51 -23.54
N LEU A 14 -2.43 -26.24 -23.76
CA LEU A 14 -3.28 -25.04 -23.55
C LEU A 14 -2.48 -23.74 -23.52
N CYS A 15 -3.08 -22.73 -24.16
CA CYS A 15 -2.99 -21.29 -23.91
C CYS A 15 -1.62 -20.68 -23.61
N GLY A 16 -1.12 -19.94 -24.61
CA GLY A 16 -0.48 -18.67 -24.32
C GLY A 16 -1.50 -17.73 -23.68
N CYS A 17 -1.66 -17.80 -22.36
CA CYS A 17 -2.08 -16.65 -21.59
C CYS A 17 -0.86 -15.73 -21.52
N SER A 18 -0.96 -14.60 -22.20
CA SER A 18 -0.13 -13.44 -21.89
C SER A 18 -0.23 -13.23 -20.38
N ALA A 19 0.90 -13.34 -19.68
CA ALA A 19 0.99 -12.94 -18.29
C ALA A 19 0.77 -11.43 -18.24
N GLU A 20 -0.50 -11.02 -18.16
CA GLU A 20 -0.84 -9.73 -17.60
C GLU A 20 -0.30 -9.77 -16.17
N ASN A 21 0.60 -8.83 -15.90
CA ASN A 21 1.25 -8.64 -14.62
C ASN A 21 0.16 -8.65 -13.54
N GLU A 22 0.08 -9.71 -12.73
CA GLU A 22 -0.77 -9.77 -11.54
C GLU A 22 -0.22 -8.75 -10.53
N GLN A 23 -0.50 -7.48 -10.79
CA GLN A 23 -0.50 -6.46 -9.77
C GLN A 23 -1.62 -6.87 -8.83
N THR A 24 -1.25 -7.32 -7.63
CA THR A 24 -2.15 -7.64 -6.53
C THR A 24 -3.24 -6.58 -6.48
N SER A 25 -4.45 -6.93 -6.92
CA SER A 25 -5.55 -5.97 -7.00
C SER A 25 -6.01 -5.72 -5.57
N VAL A 26 -5.46 -4.68 -4.96
CA VAL A 26 -5.99 -4.13 -3.72
C VAL A 26 -7.40 -3.65 -4.03
N ASP A 27 -8.39 -4.25 -3.36
CA ASP A 27 -9.81 -3.93 -3.57
C ASP A 27 -10.25 -2.69 -2.77
N GLU A 28 -9.55 -2.38 -1.68
CA GLU A 28 -9.80 -1.21 -0.85
C GLU A 28 -8.51 -0.68 -0.21
N ILE A 29 -8.43 0.64 -0.03
CA ILE A 29 -7.39 1.32 0.76
C ILE A 29 -8.07 2.06 1.90
N LYS A 30 -7.49 2.02 3.09
CA LYS A 30 -8.00 2.77 4.25
C LYS A 30 -7.06 3.92 4.56
N ILE A 31 -7.61 5.11 4.71
CA ILE A 31 -6.84 6.29 5.11
C ILE A 31 -7.37 6.80 6.45
N TYR A 32 -6.45 6.97 7.39
CA TYR A 32 -6.70 7.48 8.73
C TYR A 32 -6.06 8.85 8.84
N GLY A 33 -6.75 9.82 9.44
CA GLY A 33 -6.19 11.14 9.75
C GLY A 33 -6.38 11.45 11.23
N TYR A 34 -5.45 12.17 11.85
CA TYR A 34 -5.44 12.45 13.30
C TYR A 34 -6.69 13.21 13.76
N GLU A 35 -7.23 14.10 12.93
CA GLU A 35 -8.52 14.76 13.22
C GLU A 35 -9.72 13.80 13.21
N VAL A 36 -9.57 12.62 12.59
CA VAL A 36 -10.55 11.54 12.53
C VAL A 36 -10.34 10.53 13.69
N MET A 37 -9.27 10.70 14.46
CA MET A 37 -8.95 9.88 15.61
C MET A 37 -9.53 10.52 16.87
N SER A 38 -10.76 10.14 17.21
CA SER A 38 -11.22 10.35 18.58
C SER A 38 -10.44 9.44 19.53
N GLU A 39 -10.24 9.85 20.78
CA GLU A 39 -9.57 9.02 21.82
C GLU A 39 -10.17 7.61 21.96
N GLU A 40 -11.37 7.38 21.42
CA GLU A 40 -12.11 6.12 21.51
C GLU A 40 -12.26 5.36 20.17
N ASN A 41 -12.08 5.98 19.00
CA ASN A 41 -12.21 5.31 17.69
C ASN A 41 -11.45 6.04 16.56
N TYR A 42 -10.70 5.27 15.77
CA TYR A 42 -10.06 5.65 14.51
C TYR A 42 -10.96 5.17 13.36
N GLU A 43 -11.94 5.94 12.92
CA GLU A 43 -12.73 5.54 11.75
C GLU A 43 -11.98 5.94 10.46
N PRO A 44 -11.49 4.99 9.66
CA PRO A 44 -10.87 5.33 8.39
C PRO A 44 -11.91 5.76 7.37
N ILE A 45 -11.48 6.56 6.40
CA ILE A 45 -12.16 6.55 5.11
C ILE A 45 -11.77 5.29 4.37
N THR A 46 -12.74 4.65 3.73
CA THR A 46 -12.49 3.45 2.90
C THR A 46 -12.61 3.83 1.45
N ILE A 47 -11.49 3.82 0.74
CA ILE A 47 -11.41 4.07 -0.70
C ILE A 47 -11.68 2.76 -1.43
N THR A 48 -12.74 2.75 -2.24
CA THR A 48 -13.13 1.60 -3.08
C THR A 48 -13.18 1.94 -4.57
N GLU A 49 -13.06 3.23 -4.91
CA GLU A 49 -13.03 3.66 -6.30
C GLU A 49 -11.69 3.28 -6.93
N LYS A 50 -11.73 2.52 -8.01
CA LYS A 50 -10.54 1.92 -8.63
C LYS A 50 -9.55 2.97 -9.12
N MET A 51 -10.06 4.11 -9.58
CA MET A 51 -9.22 5.20 -10.05
C MET A 51 -8.43 5.84 -8.90
N GLU A 52 -9.06 6.04 -7.75
CA GLU A 52 -8.42 6.62 -6.56
C GLU A 52 -7.40 5.64 -5.95
N ILE A 53 -7.76 4.35 -5.85
CA ILE A 53 -6.83 3.29 -5.43
C ILE A 53 -5.60 3.26 -6.34
N LYS A 54 -5.80 3.32 -7.65
CA LYS A 54 -4.71 3.31 -8.62
C LYS A 54 -3.81 4.54 -8.44
N GLU A 55 -4.40 5.74 -8.37
CA GLU A 55 -3.65 6.99 -8.25
C GLU A 55 -2.80 7.03 -6.98
N ILE A 56 -3.36 6.67 -5.82
CA ILE A 56 -2.60 6.66 -4.56
C ILE A 56 -1.52 5.56 -4.55
N SER A 57 -1.79 4.40 -5.15
CA SER A 57 -0.80 3.33 -5.27
C SER A 57 0.34 3.70 -6.23
N GLU A 58 0.04 4.42 -7.32
CA GLU A 58 1.06 4.92 -8.26
C GLU A 58 1.93 6.00 -7.62
N LEU A 59 1.35 6.89 -6.80
CA LEU A 59 2.10 7.86 -6.00
C LEU A 59 2.97 7.19 -4.93
N ALA A 60 2.42 6.17 -4.26
CA ALA A 60 3.16 5.40 -3.28
C ALA A 60 4.35 4.65 -3.91
N GLY A 61 4.22 4.16 -5.14
CA GLY A 61 5.30 3.44 -5.81
C GLY A 61 5.75 2.19 -5.04
N ASP A 62 7.00 1.77 -5.26
CA ASP A 62 7.58 0.64 -4.52
C ASP A 62 8.18 1.14 -3.20
N ILE A 63 7.54 0.80 -2.09
CA ILE A 63 7.97 1.17 -0.73
C ILE A 63 9.37 0.66 -0.41
N SER A 64 9.82 -0.44 -1.02
CA SER A 64 11.17 -0.96 -0.81
C SER A 64 12.26 -0.05 -1.39
N GLU A 65 11.90 0.86 -2.30
CA GLU A 65 12.79 1.86 -2.89
C GLU A 65 12.84 3.17 -2.11
N TYR A 66 12.06 3.31 -1.03
CA TYR A 66 12.02 4.55 -0.26
C TYR A 66 13.38 4.88 0.35
N LYS A 67 13.76 6.15 0.23
CA LYS A 67 15.02 6.64 0.79
C LYS A 67 14.87 6.79 2.29
N LYS A 68 15.72 6.08 3.03
CA LYS A 68 15.79 6.24 4.50
C LYS A 68 16.20 7.66 4.84
N ALA A 69 15.47 8.28 5.76
CA ALA A 69 15.86 9.55 6.32
C ALA A 69 16.98 9.36 7.37
N GLU A 70 17.94 10.29 7.38
CA GLU A 70 19.09 10.22 8.30
C GLU A 70 18.78 10.82 9.68
N GLU A 71 17.82 11.73 9.75
CA GLU A 71 17.45 12.45 10.96
C GLU A 71 15.99 12.18 11.31
N LEU A 72 15.71 12.02 12.61
CA LEU A 72 14.35 12.01 13.14
C LEU A 72 13.73 13.39 12.99
N TYR A 73 12.54 13.44 12.40
CA TYR A 73 11.69 14.63 12.50
C TYR A 73 10.89 14.60 13.81
N GLU A 74 11.11 15.59 14.68
CA GLU A 74 10.39 15.72 15.95
C GLU A 74 8.93 16.10 15.70
N GLY A 75 8.07 15.09 15.64
CA GLY A 75 6.62 15.23 15.52
C GLY A 75 5.97 13.85 15.60
N MET A 76 4.67 13.78 15.36
CA MET A 76 3.92 12.52 15.36
C MET A 76 3.31 12.30 13.99
N ASN A 77 3.30 11.05 13.54
CA ASN A 77 2.45 10.69 12.41
C ASN A 77 1.02 11.12 12.69
N SER A 78 0.39 11.71 11.69
CA SER A 78 -0.98 12.21 11.76
C SER A 78 -1.83 11.66 10.62
N ILE A 79 -1.24 10.93 9.68
CA ILE A 79 -1.92 10.25 8.58
C ILE A 79 -1.41 8.81 8.50
N TRP A 80 -2.30 7.85 8.27
CA TRP A 80 -1.91 6.47 7.94
C TRP A 80 -2.64 6.00 6.70
N ILE A 81 -1.93 5.33 5.80
CA ILE A 81 -2.50 4.62 4.65
C ILE A 81 -2.29 3.12 4.86
N ASP A 82 -3.37 2.38 5.01
CA ASP A 82 -3.37 0.91 4.98
C ASP A 82 -3.73 0.46 3.56
N PHE A 83 -2.75 -0.13 2.87
CA PHE A 83 -2.88 -0.59 1.50
C PHE A 83 -3.62 -1.95 1.39
N GLY A 84 -4.06 -2.54 2.50
CA GLY A 84 -4.82 -3.81 2.51
C GLY A 84 -3.97 -5.05 2.19
N ASP A 85 -2.68 -4.88 1.87
CA ASP A 85 -1.72 -5.96 1.63
C ASP A 85 -0.84 -6.26 2.85
N GLY A 86 -1.15 -5.64 3.99
CA GLY A 86 -0.37 -5.70 5.22
C GLY A 86 0.63 -4.55 5.37
N THR A 87 0.76 -3.69 4.36
CA THR A 87 1.59 -2.48 4.44
C THR A 87 0.78 -1.32 4.99
N ILE A 88 1.28 -0.73 6.07
CA ILE A 88 0.75 0.50 6.65
C ILE A 88 1.83 1.56 6.58
N LEU A 89 1.55 2.66 5.89
CA LEU A 89 2.42 3.81 5.82
C LEU A 89 1.90 4.90 6.75
N GLY A 90 2.65 5.21 7.81
CA GLY A 90 2.44 6.40 8.65
C GLY A 90 3.18 7.60 8.07
N MET A 91 2.53 8.77 8.07
CA MET A 91 3.08 10.01 7.55
C MET A 91 2.74 11.19 8.46
N TYR A 92 3.57 12.22 8.39
CA TYR A 92 3.33 13.51 8.98
C TYR A 92 2.42 14.34 8.06
N ASP A 93 1.64 15.26 8.61
CA ASP A 93 0.71 16.13 7.85
C ASP A 93 1.42 17.33 7.24
N ASP A 94 2.51 17.79 7.84
CA ASP A 94 3.21 19.00 7.45
C ASP A 94 4.49 18.76 6.62
N VAL A 95 4.97 17.51 6.54
CA VAL A 95 6.16 17.14 5.75
C VAL A 95 6.02 15.76 5.09
N ASP A 96 6.62 15.58 3.91
CA ASP A 96 6.68 14.31 3.16
C ASP A 96 7.69 13.34 3.80
N TYR A 97 7.38 12.95 5.03
CA TYR A 97 8.20 12.13 5.90
C TYR A 97 7.31 11.13 6.64
N GLY A 98 7.83 9.96 6.99
CA GLY A 98 7.05 8.95 7.69
C GLY A 98 7.80 7.67 7.99
N ASN A 99 7.04 6.61 8.30
CA ASN A 99 7.57 5.28 8.49
C ASN A 99 6.58 4.19 8.08
N ILE A 100 7.09 2.99 7.85
CA ILE A 100 6.24 1.80 7.71
C ILE A 100 5.90 1.32 9.12
N CYS A 101 4.62 1.14 9.40
CA CYS A 101 4.08 0.84 10.72
C CYS A 101 3.64 -0.63 10.84
N GLU A 102 3.66 -1.17 12.05
CA GLU A 102 3.04 -2.46 12.33
C GLU A 102 1.51 -2.34 12.50
N TYR A 103 1.04 -1.18 12.98
CA TYR A 103 -0.37 -0.88 13.17
C TYR A 103 -0.66 0.63 13.09
N VAL A 104 -1.93 0.98 12.85
CA VAL A 104 -2.39 2.37 12.79
C VAL A 104 -2.34 3.03 14.18
N GLY A 105 -1.91 4.29 14.24
CA GLY A 105 -1.76 5.03 15.49
C GLY A 105 -0.40 4.84 16.16
N GLU A 106 0.50 4.08 15.54
CA GLU A 106 1.91 4.07 15.92
C GLU A 106 2.52 5.48 15.70
N PRO A 107 2.91 6.18 16.78
CA PRO A 107 3.26 7.61 16.72
C PRO A 107 4.64 7.84 16.09
N HIS A 108 5.51 6.82 16.14
CA HIS A 108 6.86 6.81 15.61
C HIS A 108 7.28 5.35 15.37
N GLY A 109 8.12 5.09 14.36
CA GLY A 109 8.71 3.77 14.12
C GLY A 109 9.97 3.89 13.28
N GLU A 110 11.07 3.28 13.73
CA GLU A 110 12.29 3.19 12.93
C GLU A 110 12.25 1.97 12.00
N PRO A 111 12.77 2.07 10.76
CA PRO A 111 13.43 3.25 10.17
C PRO A 111 12.43 4.28 9.58
N TYR A 112 12.89 5.52 9.48
CA TYR A 112 12.15 6.62 8.84
C TYR A 112 12.48 6.74 7.36
N TYR A 113 11.54 7.30 6.59
CA TYR A 113 11.63 7.41 5.15
C TYR A 113 11.21 8.80 4.65
N GLU A 114 11.88 9.24 3.58
CA GLU A 114 11.39 10.29 2.69
C GLU A 114 10.21 9.72 1.88
N ILE A 115 9.06 10.38 1.96
CA ILE A 115 7.84 9.94 1.28
C ILE A 115 7.80 10.56 -0.12
N PRO A 116 7.34 9.83 -1.16
CA PRO A 116 7.18 10.39 -2.48
C PRO A 116 6.30 11.64 -2.52
N ASP A 117 6.77 12.64 -3.28
CA ASP A 117 6.06 13.90 -3.49
C ASP A 117 4.61 13.65 -3.95
N GLY A 118 3.66 14.37 -3.33
CA GLY A 118 2.25 14.33 -3.69
C GLY A 118 1.44 13.19 -3.05
N LEU A 119 2.07 12.15 -2.48
CA LEU A 119 1.34 11.07 -1.80
C LEU A 119 0.59 11.61 -0.57
N ARG A 120 1.27 12.39 0.27
CA ARG A 120 0.68 13.04 1.45
C ARG A 120 -0.45 13.98 1.06
N GLU A 121 -0.21 14.85 0.08
CA GLU A 121 -1.23 15.80 -0.42
C GLU A 121 -2.47 15.05 -0.92
N LYS A 122 -2.28 13.93 -1.63
CA LYS A 122 -3.38 13.09 -2.09
C LYS A 122 -4.16 12.46 -0.94
N ALA A 123 -3.47 11.96 0.08
CA ALA A 123 -4.12 11.38 1.26
C ALA A 123 -4.96 12.44 1.99
N LEU A 124 -4.43 13.66 2.15
CA LEU A 124 -5.16 14.80 2.72
C LEU A 124 -6.39 15.19 1.87
N GLU A 125 -6.25 15.26 0.54
CA GLU A 125 -7.37 15.53 -0.38
C GLU A 125 -8.52 14.52 -0.18
N LEU A 126 -8.19 13.23 -0.08
CA LEU A 126 -9.18 12.16 0.12
C LEU A 126 -9.84 12.24 1.50
N LEU A 127 -9.07 12.56 2.55
CA LEU A 127 -9.60 12.80 3.90
C LEU A 127 -10.57 13.99 3.91
N GLU A 128 -10.24 15.11 3.27
CA GLU A 128 -11.10 16.29 3.20
C GLU A 128 -12.39 16.06 2.43
N LYS A 129 -12.36 15.31 1.32
CA LYS A 129 -13.57 14.97 0.54
C LYS A 129 -14.62 14.17 1.32
N SER A 130 -14.21 13.50 2.39
CA SER A 130 -15.08 12.64 3.19
C SER A 130 -15.83 13.38 4.30
N LYS A 131 -15.44 14.64 4.59
CA LYS A 131 -16.07 15.52 5.58
C LYS A 131 -17.31 16.22 5.02
#